data_AF-A0A077TGM9-F1
#
_entry.id   AF-A0A077TGM9-F1
#
_cell.length_a   1.000
_cell.length_b   1.000
_cell.length_c   1.000
_cell.angle_alpha   90.00
_cell.angle_beta   90.00
_cell.angle_gamma   90.00
#
_symmetry.space_group_name_H-M   'P 1'
#
loop_
_entity.id
_entity.type
_entity.pdbx_description
1 polymer ?
#
loop_
_entity_poly.entity_id
_entity_poly.type
_entity_poly.pdbx_seq_one_letter_code
_entity_poly.pdbx_strand_id
1 'polypeptide(L)'
;MSNEVCMYINMVDKLIKSNAAGTEGKIENHNRLNANCPNKNCDTDAHKLSSAFILLLKYFEVADDLKDDKCAEYAILWLSYKIQQYWNIETTTLKNFITEHIETNTNYNEKIKQGKGNKNYKEFIDIKQSLINMDVKIISKFHEALQILCNMYNEDNAKNIDCAKCSSKASEFVEKYKDLNNDPNVTKDSPYYQVWSTLSTDYNNLKKKCINDQSSFPTLPEIKEAKKSIQGYAESSGQFSEDASSSLSIASKLIPVLLVFGAIPIFLGVAYKYSLFGLDKRLQRQYLRDKVKKIKKKMNLSM
;
A
#
# COMPACT_ATOMS: atom_id res chain seq x y z
N MET A 1 6.75 -2.55 -2.78
CA MET A 1 6.11 -2.29 -4.07
C MET A 1 6.98 -2.81 -5.21
N SER A 2 6.38 -3.52 -6.17
CA SER A 2 6.99 -3.95 -7.42
C SER A 2 6.74 -2.92 -8.52
N ASN A 3 7.55 -2.94 -9.59
CA ASN A 3 7.29 -2.10 -10.77
C ASN A 3 5.95 -2.49 -11.45
N GLU A 4 5.64 -3.79 -11.46
CA GLU A 4 4.43 -4.32 -12.08
C GLU A 4 3.15 -3.76 -11.43
N VAL A 5 3.11 -3.66 -10.10
CA VAL A 5 2.00 -3.01 -9.37
C VAL A 5 1.78 -1.57 -9.86
N CYS A 6 2.84 -0.78 -9.99
CA CYS A 6 2.76 0.58 -10.51
C CYS A 6 2.28 0.65 -11.96
N MET A 7 2.75 -0.25 -12.82
CA MET A 7 2.26 -0.35 -14.19
C MET A 7 0.75 -0.60 -14.23
N TYR A 8 0.25 -1.52 -13.41
CA TYR A 8 -1.17 -1.85 -13.39
C TYR A 8 -2.04 -0.72 -12.86
N ILE A 9 -1.60 -0.02 -11.80
CA ILE A 9 -2.25 1.21 -11.33
C ILE A 9 -2.35 2.21 -12.49
N ASN A 10 -1.23 2.51 -13.17
CA ASN A 10 -1.19 3.45 -14.28
C ASN A 10 -2.03 3.00 -15.49
N MET A 11 -2.10 1.69 -15.76
CA MET A 11 -2.94 1.14 -16.83
C MET A 11 -4.42 1.35 -16.55
N VAL A 12 -4.88 1.04 -15.33
CA VAL A 12 -6.29 1.22 -14.94
C VAL A 12 -6.63 2.71 -14.84
N ASP A 13 -5.71 3.53 -14.35
CA ASP A 13 -5.87 4.98 -14.27
C ASP A 13 -6.20 5.60 -15.64
N LYS A 14 -5.51 5.16 -16.70
CA LYS A 14 -5.75 5.59 -18.08
C LYS A 14 -7.13 5.18 -18.63
N LEU A 15 -7.82 4.23 -18.00
CA LEU A 15 -9.18 3.82 -18.38
C LEU A 15 -10.26 4.69 -17.72
N ILE A 16 -9.93 5.39 -16.63
CA ILE A 16 -10.86 6.26 -15.89
C ILE A 16 -10.52 7.72 -16.19
N LYS A 17 -11.03 8.17 -17.35
CA LYS A 17 -10.90 9.55 -17.81
C LYS A 17 -12.23 10.28 -17.74
N SER A 18 -12.16 11.56 -17.39
CA SER A 18 -13.26 12.50 -17.47
C SER A 18 -13.30 13.18 -18.83
N ASN A 19 -14.49 13.38 -19.38
CA ASN A 19 -14.71 14.23 -20.54
C ASN A 19 -14.83 15.74 -20.20
N ALA A 20 -14.80 16.12 -18.92
CA ALA A 20 -14.86 17.51 -18.46
C ALA A 20 -13.96 17.78 -17.23
N ALA A 21 -13.46 19.01 -17.12
CA ALA A 21 -12.70 19.44 -15.93
C ALA A 21 -13.66 19.84 -14.81
N GLY A 22 -13.68 19.09 -13.70
CA GLY A 22 -14.48 19.38 -12.50
C GLY A 22 -15.15 18.16 -11.88
N THR A 23 -15.81 18.35 -10.73
CA THR A 23 -16.55 17.34 -9.92
C THR A 23 -17.84 16.80 -10.58
N GLU A 24 -18.14 17.21 -11.82
CA GLU A 24 -19.26 16.74 -12.64
C GLU A 24 -18.79 15.98 -13.91
N GLY A 25 -17.52 15.59 -13.92
CA GLY A 25 -16.92 14.84 -15.01
C GLY A 25 -17.55 13.46 -15.18
N LYS A 26 -18.08 13.15 -16.37
CA LYS A 26 -18.56 11.79 -16.68
C LYS A 26 -17.37 10.90 -17.02
N ILE A 27 -17.36 9.70 -16.44
CA ILE A 27 -16.34 8.71 -16.75
C ILE A 27 -16.66 8.13 -18.13
N GLU A 28 -15.72 8.26 -19.06
CA GLU A 28 -15.85 7.68 -20.39
C GLU A 28 -15.95 6.16 -20.31
N ASN A 29 -16.86 5.58 -21.09
CA ASN A 29 -16.96 4.12 -21.14
C ASN A 29 -15.78 3.55 -21.94
N HIS A 30 -15.07 2.60 -21.33
CA HIS A 30 -13.97 1.90 -21.98
C HIS A 30 -14.28 0.40 -22.04
N ASN A 31 -14.21 -0.21 -23.24
CA ASN A 31 -14.58 -1.61 -23.48
C ASN A 31 -13.89 -2.63 -22.55
N ARG A 32 -12.64 -2.38 -22.16
CA ARG A 32 -11.88 -3.20 -21.18
C ARG A 32 -12.55 -3.28 -19.80
N LEU A 33 -13.40 -2.33 -19.43
CA LEU A 33 -14.16 -2.36 -18.18
C LEU A 33 -15.41 -3.25 -18.31
N ASN A 34 -15.94 -3.51 -19.50
CA ASN A 34 -17.20 -4.25 -19.67
C ASN A 34 -17.20 -5.63 -18.99
N ALA A 35 -16.04 -6.30 -18.96
CA ALA A 35 -15.89 -7.63 -18.37
C ALA A 35 -16.14 -7.67 -16.86
N ASN A 36 -15.91 -6.57 -16.13
CA ASN A 36 -16.11 -6.50 -14.68
C ASN A 36 -17.28 -5.59 -14.28
N CYS A 37 -18.11 -5.19 -15.24
CA CYS A 37 -19.31 -4.40 -14.95
C CYS A 37 -20.36 -5.21 -14.18
N PRO A 38 -21.09 -4.58 -13.25
CA PRO A 38 -22.28 -5.18 -12.66
C PRO A 38 -23.24 -5.61 -13.78
N ASN A 39 -23.71 -6.86 -13.76
CA ASN A 39 -24.60 -7.42 -14.79
C ASN A 39 -24.10 -7.24 -16.24
N LYS A 40 -22.77 -7.15 -16.44
CA LYS A 40 -22.12 -6.89 -17.73
C LYS A 40 -22.47 -5.54 -18.35
N ASN A 41 -22.97 -4.58 -17.56
CA ASN A 41 -23.29 -3.24 -18.03
C ASN A 41 -22.79 -2.12 -17.10
N CYS A 42 -22.10 -1.14 -17.66
CA CYS A 42 -21.54 0.01 -16.93
C CYS A 42 -22.23 1.33 -17.32
N ASP A 43 -23.56 1.36 -17.19
CA ASP A 43 -24.36 2.54 -17.55
C ASP A 43 -24.01 3.78 -16.72
N THR A 44 -23.67 3.59 -15.44
CA THR A 44 -23.35 4.66 -14.49
C THR A 44 -21.84 4.80 -14.29
N ASP A 45 -21.40 5.98 -13.87
CA ASP A 45 -19.99 6.21 -13.56
C ASP A 45 -19.53 5.40 -12.33
N ALA A 46 -20.44 5.18 -11.38
CA ALA A 46 -20.21 4.27 -10.26
C ALA A 46 -19.96 2.83 -10.73
N HIS A 47 -20.71 2.33 -11.71
CA HIS A 47 -20.46 1.00 -12.29
C HIS A 47 -19.12 0.93 -13.02
N LYS A 48 -18.75 2.00 -13.76
CA LYS A 48 -17.43 2.07 -14.44
C LYS A 48 -16.28 2.04 -13.43
N LEU A 49 -16.36 2.84 -12.36
CA LEU A 49 -15.33 2.85 -11.32
C LEU A 49 -15.28 1.52 -10.55
N SER A 50 -16.43 0.95 -10.19
CA SER A 50 -16.52 -0.39 -9.58
C SER A 50 -15.83 -1.46 -10.45
N SER A 51 -16.11 -1.44 -11.75
CA SER A 51 -15.48 -2.33 -12.71
C SER A 51 -13.96 -2.13 -12.81
N ALA A 52 -13.50 -0.88 -12.87
CA ALA A 52 -12.08 -0.57 -12.91
C ALA A 52 -11.34 -0.98 -11.64
N PHE A 53 -11.96 -0.80 -10.48
CA PHE A 53 -11.42 -1.27 -9.21
C PHE A 53 -11.24 -2.79 -9.21
N ILE A 54 -12.24 -3.55 -9.65
CA ILE A 54 -12.14 -5.01 -9.77
C ILE A 54 -11.07 -5.42 -10.80
N LEU A 55 -10.94 -4.68 -11.90
CA LEU A 55 -9.88 -4.90 -12.88
C LEU A 55 -8.49 -4.71 -12.26
N LEU A 56 -8.30 -3.69 -11.41
CA LEU A 56 -7.06 -3.46 -10.69
C LEU A 56 -6.71 -4.64 -9.77
N LEU A 57 -7.69 -5.18 -9.04
CA LEU A 57 -7.48 -6.35 -8.18
C LEU A 57 -7.12 -7.61 -8.98
N LYS A 58 -7.76 -7.81 -10.13
CA LYS A 58 -7.42 -8.89 -11.08
C LYS A 58 -5.99 -8.76 -11.61
N TYR A 59 -5.51 -7.53 -11.81
CA TYR A 59 -4.12 -7.31 -12.20
C TYR A 59 -3.12 -7.56 -11.06
N PHE A 60 -3.42 -7.11 -9.83
CA PHE A 60 -2.58 -7.40 -8.66
C PHE A 60 -2.47 -8.89 -8.37
N GLU A 61 -3.54 -9.65 -8.63
CA GLU A 61 -3.52 -11.11 -8.58
C GLU A 61 -2.47 -11.73 -9.51
N VAL A 62 -2.26 -11.14 -10.69
CA VAL A 62 -1.27 -11.63 -11.65
C VAL A 62 0.16 -11.18 -11.30
N ALA A 63 0.31 -9.98 -10.72
CA ALA A 63 1.60 -9.33 -10.48
C ALA A 63 2.40 -9.93 -9.32
N ASP A 64 1.78 -10.00 -8.14
CA ASP A 64 2.49 -10.30 -6.89
C ASP A 64 1.89 -11.50 -6.14
N ASP A 65 0.89 -12.17 -6.74
CA ASP A 65 -0.16 -12.95 -6.05
C ASP A 65 -0.84 -12.06 -4.97
N LEU A 66 -2.15 -12.14 -4.75
CA LEU A 66 -2.84 -11.37 -3.67
C LEU A 66 -2.46 -11.84 -2.24
N LYS A 67 -1.22 -12.27 -2.03
CA LYS A 67 -0.59 -12.65 -0.76
C LYS A 67 0.02 -11.47 -0.02
N ASP A 68 0.30 -10.36 -0.72
CA ASP A 68 0.80 -9.15 -0.10
C ASP A 68 -0.37 -8.24 0.29
N ASP A 69 -0.59 -8.10 1.60
CA ASP A 69 -1.60 -7.22 2.18
C ASP A 69 -1.42 -5.74 1.75
N LYS A 70 -0.24 -5.36 1.23
CA LYS A 70 0.02 -4.03 0.65
C LYS A 70 -0.78 -3.77 -0.62
N CYS A 71 -1.05 -4.79 -1.44
CA CYS A 71 -1.85 -4.60 -2.66
C CYS A 71 -3.28 -4.15 -2.33
N ALA A 72 -3.85 -4.61 -1.21
CA ALA A 72 -5.14 -4.12 -0.71
C ALA A 72 -5.05 -2.64 -0.33
N GLU A 73 -3.98 -2.23 0.34
CA GLU A 73 -3.74 -0.82 0.68
C GLU A 73 -3.69 0.04 -0.59
N TYR A 74 -2.86 -0.32 -1.58
CA TYR A 74 -2.74 0.47 -2.81
C TYR A 74 -4.04 0.56 -3.61
N ALA A 75 -4.82 -0.53 -3.65
CA ALA A 75 -6.13 -0.51 -4.29
C ALA A 75 -7.08 0.48 -3.60
N ILE A 76 -7.12 0.47 -2.26
CA ILE A 76 -7.93 1.40 -1.47
C ILE A 76 -7.46 2.85 -1.66
N LEU A 77 -6.14 3.09 -1.72
CA LEU A 77 -5.57 4.40 -2.02
C LEU A 77 -6.06 4.92 -3.38
N TRP A 78 -5.93 4.09 -4.41
CA TRP A 78 -6.37 4.43 -5.77
C TRP A 78 -7.87 4.71 -5.84
N LEU A 79 -8.69 3.86 -5.22
CA LEU A 79 -10.14 4.04 -5.21
C LEU A 79 -10.54 5.35 -4.51
N SER A 80 -9.92 5.66 -3.37
CA SER A 80 -10.18 6.90 -2.62
C SER A 80 -9.86 8.13 -3.45
N TYR A 81 -8.72 8.12 -4.15
CA TYR A 81 -8.34 9.20 -5.04
C TYR A 81 -9.35 9.40 -6.18
N LYS A 82 -9.83 8.32 -6.79
CA LYS A 82 -10.87 8.41 -7.81
C LYS A 82 -12.21 8.90 -7.25
N ILE A 83 -12.59 8.46 -6.06
CA ILE A 83 -13.79 9.01 -5.40
C ILE A 83 -13.62 10.52 -5.19
N GLN A 84 -12.47 10.98 -4.70
CA GLN A 84 -12.21 12.41 -4.52
C GLN A 84 -12.26 13.21 -5.83
N GLN A 85 -11.84 12.63 -6.96
CA GLN A 85 -11.87 13.30 -8.26
C GLN A 85 -13.29 13.48 -8.84
N TYR A 86 -14.16 12.49 -8.64
CA TYR A 86 -15.40 12.34 -9.41
C TYR A 86 -16.68 12.43 -8.56
N TRP A 87 -16.59 12.39 -7.23
CA TRP A 87 -17.74 12.46 -6.32
C TRP A 87 -17.65 13.63 -5.34
N ASN A 88 -18.81 14.07 -4.84
CA ASN A 88 -18.85 15.00 -3.72
C ASN A 88 -18.48 14.28 -2.42
N ILE A 89 -17.25 14.51 -1.97
CA ILE A 89 -16.66 13.96 -0.74
C ILE A 89 -17.36 14.40 0.56
N GLU A 90 -18.24 15.40 0.55
CA GLU A 90 -19.07 15.75 1.70
C GLU A 90 -20.20 14.73 1.92
N THR A 91 -20.66 14.10 0.84
CA THR A 91 -21.77 13.14 0.84
C THR A 91 -21.33 11.71 0.57
N THR A 92 -20.17 11.52 -0.06
CA THR A 92 -19.66 10.21 -0.47
C THR A 92 -18.43 9.83 0.36
N THR A 93 -18.58 8.79 1.17
CA THR A 93 -17.46 8.16 1.89
C THR A 93 -16.96 6.94 1.12
N LEU A 94 -15.69 6.57 1.33
CA LEU A 94 -15.13 5.35 0.76
C LEU A 94 -15.95 4.11 1.13
N LYS A 95 -16.33 4.01 2.41
CA LYS A 95 -17.16 2.91 2.92
C LYS A 95 -18.49 2.81 2.20
N ASN A 96 -19.24 3.91 2.08
CA ASN A 96 -20.54 3.91 1.43
C ASN A 96 -20.41 3.52 -0.05
N PHE A 97 -19.40 4.07 -0.74
CA PHE A 97 -19.14 3.72 -2.13
C PHE A 97 -18.86 2.22 -2.31
N ILE A 98 -18.02 1.63 -1.45
CA ILE A 98 -17.73 0.20 -1.48
C ILE A 98 -19.01 -0.62 -1.28
N THR A 99 -19.79 -0.31 -0.25
CA THR A 99 -21.03 -1.05 0.05
C THR A 99 -22.07 -0.93 -1.06
N GLU A 100 -22.30 0.26 -1.61
CA GLU A 100 -23.35 0.49 -2.59
C GLU A 100 -22.98 0.00 -4.00
N HIS A 101 -21.72 0.14 -4.40
CA HIS A 101 -21.31 -0.03 -5.80
C HIS A 101 -20.29 -1.14 -6.05
N ILE A 102 -19.54 -1.58 -5.05
CA ILE A 102 -18.51 -2.62 -5.21
C ILE A 102 -19.01 -3.96 -4.66
N GLU A 103 -19.56 -4.00 -3.44
CA GLU A 103 -20.08 -5.24 -2.83
C GLU A 103 -21.26 -5.84 -3.62
N THR A 104 -22.06 -4.97 -4.24
CA THR A 104 -23.20 -5.35 -5.10
C THR A 104 -22.76 -5.86 -6.47
N ASN A 105 -21.50 -5.64 -6.88
CA ASN A 105 -20.97 -6.14 -8.14
C ASN A 105 -20.55 -7.60 -7.97
N THR A 106 -21.25 -8.51 -8.64
CA THR A 106 -21.01 -9.97 -8.53
C THR A 106 -19.58 -10.38 -8.86
N ASN A 107 -18.87 -9.63 -9.72
CA ASN A 107 -17.46 -9.88 -10.05
C ASN A 107 -16.51 -9.71 -8.85
N TYR A 108 -16.88 -8.89 -7.86
CA TYR A 108 -16.08 -8.67 -6.64
C TYR A 108 -16.13 -9.87 -5.69
N ASN A 109 -17.22 -10.64 -5.75
CA ASN A 109 -17.40 -11.85 -4.94
C ASN A 109 -16.82 -13.11 -5.61
N GLU A 110 -16.25 -12.98 -6.81
CA GLU A 110 -15.54 -14.07 -7.49
C GLU A 110 -14.31 -14.53 -6.70
N LYS A 111 -14.04 -15.84 -6.74
CA LYS A 111 -12.86 -16.41 -6.09
C LYS A 111 -11.58 -15.98 -6.81
N ILE A 112 -10.56 -15.65 -6.02
CA ILE A 112 -9.21 -15.41 -6.49
C ILE A 112 -8.64 -16.75 -6.99
N LYS A 113 -8.17 -16.77 -8.25
CA LYS A 113 -7.68 -18.00 -8.89
C LYS A 113 -6.27 -18.38 -8.41
N GLN A 114 -5.46 -17.40 -8.01
CA GLN A 114 -4.09 -17.60 -7.52
C GLN A 114 -3.95 -17.18 -6.05
N GLY A 115 -4.14 -18.11 -5.10
CA GLY A 115 -4.03 -17.82 -3.67
C GLY A 115 -4.13 -19.06 -2.77
N LYS A 116 -3.52 -19.01 -1.57
CA LYS A 116 -3.74 -20.01 -0.52
C LYS A 116 -4.97 -19.57 0.29
N GLY A 117 -5.99 -20.43 0.32
CA GLY A 117 -7.28 -20.14 0.93
C GLY A 117 -8.24 -19.66 -0.15
N ASN A 118 -9.42 -20.26 -0.24
CA ASN A 118 -10.46 -20.00 -1.24
C ASN A 118 -11.10 -18.61 -1.09
N LYS A 119 -10.27 -17.55 -0.97
CA LYS A 119 -10.72 -16.20 -0.71
C LYS A 119 -11.24 -15.52 -1.98
N ASN A 120 -12.18 -14.60 -1.82
CA ASN A 120 -12.61 -13.69 -2.88
C ASN A 120 -11.99 -12.29 -2.72
N TYR A 121 -12.22 -11.39 -3.69
CA TYR A 121 -11.68 -10.03 -3.62
C TYR A 121 -12.24 -9.23 -2.43
N LYS A 122 -13.48 -9.49 -2.04
CA LYS A 122 -14.08 -8.91 -0.82
C LYS A 122 -13.25 -9.23 0.42
N GLU A 123 -13.00 -10.51 0.69
CA GLU A 123 -12.19 -10.94 1.84
C GLU A 123 -10.75 -10.43 1.77
N PHE A 124 -10.22 -10.17 0.57
CA PHE A 124 -8.90 -9.58 0.40
C PHE A 124 -8.85 -8.10 0.79
N ILE A 125 -9.88 -7.32 0.46
CA ILE A 125 -9.96 -5.90 0.81
C ILE A 125 -10.41 -5.68 2.25
N ASP A 126 -11.33 -6.50 2.76
CA ASP A 126 -11.89 -6.40 4.12
C ASP A 126 -10.81 -6.52 5.22
N ILE A 127 -9.64 -7.08 4.92
CA ILE A 127 -8.50 -7.10 5.87
C ILE A 127 -8.04 -5.68 6.25
N LYS A 128 -8.35 -4.68 5.41
CA LYS A 128 -8.01 -3.26 5.61
C LYS A 128 -9.24 -2.43 5.99
N GLN A 129 -10.20 -3.02 6.71
CA GLN A 129 -11.41 -2.33 7.17
C GLN A 129 -11.13 -1.01 7.91
N SER A 130 -10.06 -0.98 8.70
CA SER A 130 -9.64 0.22 9.42
C SER A 130 -9.31 1.38 8.49
N LEU A 131 -8.68 1.11 7.34
CA LEU A 131 -8.40 2.08 6.28
C LEU A 131 -9.66 2.47 5.51
N ILE A 132 -10.57 1.53 5.27
CA ILE A 132 -11.85 1.81 4.56
C ILE A 132 -12.73 2.84 5.29
N ASN A 133 -12.68 2.83 6.62
CA ASN A 133 -13.45 3.75 7.46
C ASN A 133 -12.81 5.15 7.61
N MET A 134 -11.69 5.41 6.95
CA MET A 134 -10.95 6.67 7.07
C MET A 134 -11.46 7.75 6.13
N ASP A 135 -11.06 8.99 6.41
CA ASP A 135 -11.39 10.14 5.56
C ASP A 135 -10.73 9.98 4.18
N VAL A 136 -11.57 9.91 3.15
CA VAL A 136 -11.19 9.77 1.73
C VAL A 136 -10.22 10.87 1.28
N LYS A 137 -10.31 12.09 1.83
CA LYS A 137 -9.41 13.20 1.50
C LYS A 137 -7.98 12.91 1.93
N ILE A 138 -7.82 12.34 3.12
CA ILE A 138 -6.51 12.02 3.67
C ILE A 138 -5.93 10.81 2.95
N ILE A 139 -6.74 9.77 2.70
CA ILE A 139 -6.31 8.58 1.95
C ILE A 139 -5.82 8.98 0.54
N SER A 140 -6.51 9.91 -0.12
CA SER A 140 -6.14 10.38 -1.46
C SER A 140 -4.79 11.11 -1.48
N LYS A 141 -4.43 11.86 -0.42
CA LYS A 141 -3.06 12.43 -0.29
C LYS A 141 -1.99 11.34 -0.26
N PHE A 142 -2.27 10.19 0.35
CA PHE A 142 -1.37 9.02 0.32
C PHE A 142 -1.29 8.41 -1.08
N HIS A 143 -2.38 8.41 -1.85
CA HIS A 143 -2.33 7.98 -3.24
C HIS A 143 -1.46 8.89 -4.11
N GLU A 144 -1.51 10.21 -3.91
CA GLU A 144 -0.62 11.14 -4.61
C GLU A 144 0.85 10.82 -4.31
N ALA A 145 1.19 10.51 -3.06
CA ALA A 145 2.53 10.05 -2.68
C ALA A 145 2.90 8.70 -3.34
N LEU A 146 1.96 7.75 -3.39
CA LEU A 146 2.12 6.48 -4.12
C LEU A 146 2.39 6.72 -5.61
N GLN A 147 1.70 7.65 -6.24
CA GLN A 147 1.86 7.98 -7.64
C GLN A 147 3.25 8.55 -7.93
N ILE A 148 3.77 9.42 -7.05
CA ILE A 148 5.15 9.92 -7.16
C ILE A 148 6.15 8.76 -7.07
N LEU A 149 5.97 7.81 -6.15
CA LEU A 149 6.79 6.60 -6.08
C LEU A 149 6.73 5.78 -7.36
N CYS A 150 5.53 5.59 -7.90
CA CYS A 150 5.36 4.84 -9.15
C CYS A 150 6.05 5.51 -10.33
N ASN A 151 6.06 6.84 -10.39
CA ASN A 151 6.77 7.61 -11.42
C ASN A 151 8.30 7.55 -11.28
N MET A 152 8.84 7.01 -10.18
CA MET A 152 10.28 6.72 -10.08
C MET A 152 10.67 5.42 -10.79
N TYR A 153 9.72 4.54 -11.10
CA TYR A 153 10.01 3.42 -11.98
C TYR A 153 10.06 3.91 -13.43
N ASN A 154 11.17 3.63 -14.11
CA ASN A 154 11.33 3.97 -15.53
C ASN A 154 10.31 3.20 -16.39
N GLU A 155 9.87 3.80 -17.50
CA GLU A 155 8.90 3.20 -18.43
C GLU A 155 9.36 1.84 -19.01
N ASP A 156 10.66 1.56 -19.04
CA ASP A 156 11.25 0.40 -19.73
C ASP A 156 11.32 -0.90 -18.92
N ASN A 157 10.63 -1.01 -17.78
CA ASN A 157 10.66 -2.23 -16.94
C ASN A 157 12.07 -2.71 -16.57
N ALA A 158 13.04 -1.78 -16.59
CA ALA A 158 14.42 -2.11 -16.31
C ALA A 158 14.52 -2.65 -14.88
N LYS A 159 15.20 -3.79 -14.72
CA LYS A 159 15.53 -4.35 -13.40
C LYS A 159 16.28 -3.37 -12.49
N ASN A 160 16.87 -2.35 -13.11
CA ASN A 160 17.74 -1.36 -12.51
C ASN A 160 17.12 0.03 -12.67
N ILE A 161 17.07 0.77 -11.56
CA ILE A 161 16.53 2.13 -11.52
C ILE A 161 17.67 3.11 -11.78
N ASP A 162 17.47 4.00 -12.75
CA ASP A 162 18.41 5.09 -13.04
C ASP A 162 18.17 6.26 -12.07
N CYS A 163 18.99 6.30 -11.03
CA CYS A 163 18.83 7.21 -9.91
C CYS A 163 18.91 8.69 -10.30
N ALA A 164 19.70 9.01 -11.32
CA ALA A 164 19.84 10.37 -11.80
C ALA A 164 18.49 10.90 -12.31
N LYS A 165 17.73 10.05 -13.01
CA LYS A 165 16.38 10.36 -13.50
C LYS A 165 15.32 10.38 -12.41
N CYS A 166 15.51 9.61 -11.34
CA CYS A 166 14.57 9.55 -10.22
C CYS A 166 14.76 10.67 -9.19
N SER A 167 15.93 11.33 -9.15
CA SER A 167 16.30 12.32 -8.11
C SER A 167 15.26 13.42 -7.88
N SER A 168 14.71 13.98 -8.97
CA SER A 168 13.64 14.99 -8.90
C SER A 168 12.36 14.42 -8.27
N LYS A 169 11.93 13.24 -8.70
CA LYS A 169 10.75 12.57 -8.13
C LYS A 169 10.97 12.13 -6.69
N ALA A 170 12.18 11.69 -6.34
CA ALA A 170 12.55 11.35 -4.97
C ALA A 170 12.41 12.56 -4.05
N SER A 171 12.83 13.74 -4.52
CA SER A 171 12.66 15.00 -3.78
C SER A 171 11.18 15.37 -3.62
N GLU A 172 10.39 15.28 -4.69
CA GLU A 172 8.93 15.49 -4.67
C GLU A 172 8.23 14.55 -3.67
N PHE A 173 8.64 13.28 -3.60
CA PHE A 173 8.11 12.33 -2.63
C PHE A 173 8.45 12.71 -1.19
N VAL A 174 9.69 13.13 -0.93
CA VAL A 174 10.13 13.53 0.42
C VAL A 174 9.40 14.77 0.90
N GLU A 175 9.10 15.72 0.00
CA GLU A 175 8.25 16.88 0.31
C GLU A 175 6.82 16.44 0.63
N LYS A 176 6.22 15.60 -0.22
CA LYS A 176 4.87 15.07 0.02
C LYS A 176 4.79 14.28 1.33
N TYR A 177 5.84 13.53 1.65
CA TYR A 177 5.97 12.78 2.89
C TYR A 177 6.03 13.68 4.13
N LYS A 178 6.72 14.83 4.04
CA LYS A 178 6.74 15.85 5.11
C LYS A 178 5.35 16.45 5.34
N ASP A 179 4.63 16.75 4.27
CA ASP A 179 3.29 17.31 4.36
C ASP A 179 2.33 16.33 5.06
N LEU A 180 2.38 15.05 4.68
CA LEU A 180 1.62 13.97 5.33
C LEU A 180 1.99 13.83 6.83
N ASN A 181 3.27 13.97 7.18
CA ASN A 181 3.76 13.89 8.56
C ASN A 181 3.32 15.10 9.43
N ASN A 182 2.88 16.19 8.81
CA ASN A 182 2.36 17.37 9.51
C ASN A 182 0.82 17.36 9.64
N ASP A 183 0.13 16.40 9.01
CA ASP A 183 -1.33 16.28 9.11
C ASP A 183 -1.70 15.74 10.51
N PRO A 184 -2.50 16.47 11.31
CA PRO A 184 -2.80 16.09 12.70
C PRO A 184 -3.55 14.76 12.83
N ASN A 185 -4.20 14.30 11.75
CA ASN A 185 -4.91 13.02 11.74
C ASN A 185 -3.97 11.83 11.54
N VAL A 186 -2.74 12.06 11.06
CA VAL A 186 -1.74 11.02 10.81
C VAL A 186 -0.92 10.81 12.09
N THR A 187 -1.54 10.18 13.08
CA THR A 187 -0.90 9.80 14.34
C THR A 187 -0.38 8.36 14.30
N LYS A 188 0.58 8.01 15.16
CA LYS A 188 1.18 6.65 15.22
C LYS A 188 0.17 5.53 15.44
N ASP A 189 -0.90 5.83 16.17
CA ASP A 189 -1.97 4.88 16.48
C ASP A 189 -3.07 4.85 15.39
N SER A 190 -3.01 5.75 14.41
CA SER A 190 -3.97 5.80 13.32
C SER A 190 -3.65 4.76 12.23
N PRO A 191 -4.67 4.20 11.54
CA PRO A 191 -4.43 3.39 10.36
C PRO A 191 -3.67 4.11 9.21
N TYR A 192 -3.63 5.45 9.20
CA TYR A 192 -2.80 6.22 8.27
C TYR A 192 -1.30 5.97 8.49
N TYR A 193 -0.90 5.71 9.74
CA TYR A 193 0.48 5.35 10.05
C TYR A 193 0.91 4.04 9.36
N GLN A 194 0.00 3.08 9.21
CA GLN A 194 0.29 1.83 8.52
C GLN A 194 0.58 2.08 7.04
N VAL A 195 -0.31 2.80 6.36
CA VAL A 195 -0.13 3.21 4.95
C VAL A 195 1.18 3.97 4.77
N TRP A 196 1.43 4.92 5.66
CA TRP A 196 2.62 5.74 5.61
C TRP A 196 3.92 4.95 5.82
N SER A 197 3.91 3.99 6.75
CA SER A 197 5.01 3.05 6.97
C SER A 197 5.24 2.16 5.74
N THR A 198 4.17 1.71 5.08
CA THR A 198 4.24 0.98 3.81
C THR A 198 4.97 1.81 2.74
N LEU A 199 4.52 3.05 2.50
CA LEU A 199 5.14 3.93 1.49
C LEU A 199 6.60 4.29 1.84
N SER A 200 6.91 4.53 3.11
CA SER A 200 8.29 4.76 3.59
C SER A 200 9.19 3.56 3.30
N THR A 201 8.68 2.35 3.59
CA THR A 201 9.39 1.10 3.33
C THR A 201 9.63 0.92 1.83
N ASP A 202 8.63 1.23 0.99
CA ASP A 202 8.74 1.09 -0.45
C ASP A 202 9.72 2.10 -1.05
N TYR A 203 9.71 3.35 -0.62
CA TYR A 203 10.71 4.35 -0.99
C TYR A 203 12.13 3.88 -0.65
N ASN A 204 12.35 3.41 0.58
CA ASN A 204 13.66 2.92 1.01
C ASN A 204 14.11 1.68 0.21
N ASN A 205 13.18 0.80 -0.15
CA ASN A 205 13.46 -0.34 -1.01
C ASN A 205 13.80 0.08 -2.44
N LEU A 206 13.12 1.11 -2.97
CA LEU A 206 13.42 1.69 -4.28
C LEU A 206 14.81 2.33 -4.27
N LYS A 207 15.12 3.12 -3.24
CA LYS A 207 16.45 3.71 -3.00
C LYS A 207 17.56 2.64 -2.95
N LYS A 208 17.31 1.46 -2.38
CA LYS A 208 18.31 0.36 -2.36
C LYS A 208 18.56 -0.26 -3.74
N LYS A 209 17.59 -0.21 -4.66
CA LYS A 209 17.71 -0.73 -6.04
C LYS A 209 18.42 0.23 -6.99
N CYS A 210 18.73 1.44 -6.53
CA CYS A 210 19.52 2.43 -7.25
C CYS A 210 20.98 1.96 -7.38
N ILE A 211 21.50 1.92 -8.61
CA ILE A 211 22.83 1.36 -8.94
C ILE A 211 23.93 2.44 -9.03
N ASN A 212 23.60 3.64 -9.50
CA ASN A 212 24.63 4.60 -9.94
C ASN A 212 24.96 5.67 -8.88
N ASP A 213 24.03 6.04 -7.99
CA ASP A 213 24.30 6.95 -6.88
C ASP A 213 23.13 7.04 -5.87
N GLN A 214 23.23 6.35 -4.73
CA GLN A 214 22.21 6.42 -3.67
C GLN A 214 22.20 7.77 -2.92
N SER A 215 23.25 8.58 -3.04
CA SER A 215 23.33 9.90 -2.40
C SER A 215 22.39 10.92 -3.03
N SER A 216 21.98 10.67 -4.28
CA SER A 216 20.96 11.46 -4.99
C SER A 216 19.54 11.32 -4.42
N PHE A 217 19.28 10.33 -3.57
CA PHE A 217 17.98 10.14 -2.92
C PHE A 217 17.94 10.79 -1.54
N PRO A 218 17.09 11.80 -1.33
CA PRO A 218 16.94 12.42 -0.01
C PRO A 218 16.49 11.39 1.02
N THR A 219 16.93 11.58 2.26
CA THR A 219 16.48 10.76 3.39
C THR A 219 15.10 11.22 3.84
N LEU A 220 14.23 10.27 4.18
CA LEU A 220 12.94 10.61 4.76
C LEU A 220 13.14 11.22 6.15
N PRO A 221 12.41 12.31 6.49
CA PRO A 221 12.45 12.86 7.83
C PRO A 221 11.95 11.82 8.84
N GLU A 222 12.39 11.96 10.09
CA GLU A 222 11.82 11.18 11.17
C GLU A 222 10.33 11.48 11.36
N ILE A 223 9.65 10.43 11.78
CA ILE A 223 8.25 10.43 12.10
C ILE A 223 8.02 11.29 13.32
N LYS A 224 7.16 12.31 13.24
CA LYS A 224 6.80 13.07 14.44
C LYS A 224 5.93 12.18 15.31
N GLU A 225 6.43 11.81 16.49
CA GLU A 225 5.55 11.27 17.52
C GLU A 225 4.64 12.41 17.98
N ALA A 226 3.33 12.23 17.80
CA ALA A 226 2.36 13.17 18.34
C ALA A 226 2.63 13.28 19.85
N LYS A 227 3.13 14.44 20.31
CA LYS A 227 3.19 14.75 21.72
C LYS A 227 1.77 14.63 22.22
N LYS A 228 1.47 13.64 23.06
CA LYS A 228 0.22 13.63 23.83
C LYS A 228 0.17 14.96 24.55
N SER A 229 -0.63 15.91 24.06
CA SER A 229 -1.09 17.00 24.89
C SER A 229 -1.94 16.33 25.96
N ILE A 230 -1.38 16.18 27.14
CA ILE A 230 -2.16 15.92 28.34
C ILE A 230 -3.05 17.14 28.47
N GLN A 231 -4.26 17.05 27.92
CA GLN A 231 -5.33 18.00 28.18
C GLN A 231 -5.71 17.76 29.65
N GLY A 232 -4.95 18.38 30.56
CA GLY A 232 -5.35 18.49 31.94
C GLY A 232 -6.68 19.22 31.96
N TYR A 233 -7.70 18.56 32.50
CA TYR A 233 -8.84 19.26 33.05
C TYR A 233 -8.30 20.13 34.18
N ALA A 234 -7.96 21.38 33.87
CA ALA A 234 -7.73 22.42 34.86
C ALA A 234 -9.10 22.94 35.26
N GLU A 235 -9.66 22.31 36.28
CA GLU A 235 -10.80 22.84 37.02
C GLU A 235 -10.36 24.14 37.69
N SER A 236 -11.14 25.19 37.45
CA SER A 236 -10.95 26.52 37.98
C SER A 236 -11.16 26.53 39.50
N SER A 237 -10.12 26.85 40.27
CA SER A 237 -10.24 27.70 41.47
C SER A 237 -8.84 28.18 41.89
N GLY A 238 -8.71 29.48 42.12
CA GLY A 238 -7.43 30.13 42.39
C GLY A 238 -6.98 30.02 43.84
N GLN A 239 -5.68 30.26 44.09
CA GLN A 239 -5.19 31.40 44.88
C GLN A 239 -3.65 31.45 44.84
N PHE A 240 -3.13 32.67 44.82
CA PHE A 240 -1.70 33.01 44.89
C PHE A 240 -1.08 32.63 46.23
N SER A 241 0.17 32.12 46.19
CA SER A 241 1.23 32.48 47.14
C SER A 241 2.57 31.88 46.69
N GLU A 242 3.57 32.75 46.54
CA GLU A 242 4.99 32.41 46.47
C GLU A 242 5.43 31.74 47.78
N ASP A 243 6.24 30.68 47.72
CA ASP A 243 7.53 30.66 48.42
C ASP A 243 8.40 29.43 48.06
N ALA A 244 9.70 29.61 48.29
CA ALA A 244 10.79 28.78 47.81
C ALA A 244 11.11 27.52 48.64
N SER A 245 11.87 26.63 47.99
CA SER A 245 12.84 25.69 48.58
C SER A 245 12.33 24.46 49.34
N SER A 246 12.60 23.28 48.77
CA SER A 246 13.59 22.31 49.28
C SER A 246 13.19 20.86 48.99
N SER A 247 14.10 20.16 48.29
CA SER A 247 14.40 18.72 48.33
C SER A 247 13.38 17.73 48.92
N LEU A 248 12.97 16.74 48.11
CA LEU A 248 12.72 15.39 48.58
C LEU A 248 13.42 14.37 47.67
N SER A 249 14.13 13.46 48.31
CA SER A 249 15.16 12.58 47.79
C SER A 249 14.64 11.17 47.51
N ILE A 250 15.24 10.57 46.47
CA ILE A 250 15.70 9.16 46.36
C ILE A 250 14.65 8.01 46.38
N ALA A 251 14.92 7.09 45.42
CA ALA A 251 14.63 5.65 45.38
C ALA A 251 13.30 5.17 44.76
N SER A 252 13.39 4.62 43.54
CA SER A 252 13.15 3.18 43.35
C SER A 252 13.53 2.64 41.95
N LYS A 253 14.31 1.55 41.97
CA LYS A 253 14.41 0.43 41.02
C LYS A 253 15.06 0.64 39.64
N LEU A 254 16.36 0.32 39.58
CA LEU A 254 17.02 -0.24 38.38
C LEU A 254 16.72 -1.75 38.30
N ILE A 255 16.12 -2.20 37.20
CA ILE A 255 15.98 -3.63 36.85
C ILE A 255 17.14 -4.00 35.91
N PRO A 256 17.85 -5.13 36.13
CA PRO A 256 19.00 -5.49 35.31
C PRO A 256 18.56 -6.09 33.96
N VAL A 257 18.83 -5.37 32.87
CA VAL A 257 18.52 -5.71 31.46
C VAL A 257 19.42 -6.84 30.88
N LEU A 258 20.23 -7.51 31.71
CA LEU A 258 21.34 -8.34 31.23
C LEU A 258 21.03 -9.83 30.99
N LEU A 259 19.81 -10.33 31.22
CA LEU A 259 19.50 -11.77 31.09
C LEU A 259 18.71 -12.21 29.84
N VAL A 260 18.30 -11.29 28.95
CA VAL A 260 17.46 -11.65 27.78
C VAL A 260 18.29 -11.97 26.52
N PHE A 261 19.59 -11.66 26.49
CA PHE A 261 20.41 -11.79 25.28
C PHE A 261 21.03 -13.19 25.03
N GLY A 262 20.87 -14.15 25.95
CA GLY A 262 21.51 -15.47 25.84
C GLY A 262 20.78 -16.52 24.99
N ALA A 263 19.46 -16.40 24.80
CA ALA A 263 18.65 -17.48 24.21
C ALA A 263 18.31 -17.30 22.71
N ILE A 264 18.43 -16.10 22.17
CA ILE A 264 18.01 -15.75 20.80
C ILE A 264 18.92 -16.36 19.70
N PRO A 265 20.25 -16.51 19.88
CA PRO A 265 21.11 -17.02 18.81
C PRO A 265 20.89 -18.51 18.45
N ILE A 266 20.42 -19.32 19.40
CA ILE A 266 20.34 -20.78 19.24
C ILE A 266 19.17 -21.20 18.32
N PHE A 267 18.06 -20.46 18.33
CA PHE A 267 16.89 -20.76 17.48
C PHE A 267 17.05 -20.28 16.02
N LEU A 268 17.77 -19.19 15.78
CA LEU A 268 18.03 -18.68 14.42
C LEU A 268 18.98 -19.57 13.62
N GLY A 269 19.97 -20.19 14.28
CA GLY A 269 20.91 -21.11 13.63
C GLY A 269 20.26 -22.38 13.09
N VAL A 270 19.23 -22.90 13.77
CA VAL A 270 18.52 -24.11 13.34
C VAL A 270 17.56 -23.79 12.17
N ALA A 271 16.80 -22.68 12.23
CA ALA A 271 15.86 -22.30 11.18
C ALA A 271 16.55 -21.99 9.83
N TYR A 272 17.72 -21.35 9.87
CA TYR A 272 18.46 -21.00 8.65
C TYR A 272 18.93 -22.24 7.87
N LYS A 273 19.38 -23.29 8.58
CA LYS A 273 19.86 -24.54 7.97
C LYS A 273 18.74 -25.33 7.28
N TYR A 274 17.51 -25.32 7.80
CA TYR A 274 16.36 -25.98 7.15
C TYR A 274 15.74 -25.16 6.01
N SER A 275 15.83 -23.82 6.06
CA SER A 275 15.29 -22.94 5.01
C SER A 275 16.11 -22.99 3.71
N LEU A 276 17.43 -22.95 3.83
CA LEU A 276 18.33 -23.00 2.66
C LEU A 276 18.24 -24.34 1.92
N PHE A 277 18.11 -25.45 2.67
CA PHE A 277 18.02 -26.80 2.09
C PHE A 277 16.66 -27.09 1.43
N GLY A 278 15.60 -26.36 1.80
CA GLY A 278 14.26 -26.49 1.23
C GLY A 278 14.07 -25.77 -0.12
N LEU A 279 14.75 -24.65 -0.32
CA LEU A 279 14.70 -23.86 -1.55
C LEU A 279 15.41 -24.56 -2.71
N ASP A 280 16.59 -25.14 -2.47
CA ASP A 280 17.36 -25.86 -3.49
C ASP A 280 16.60 -27.05 -4.07
N LYS A 281 15.95 -27.86 -3.22
CA LYS A 281 15.13 -29.01 -3.68
C LYS A 281 13.93 -28.59 -4.52
N ARG A 282 13.39 -27.37 -4.33
CA ARG A 282 12.25 -26.86 -5.13
C ARG A 282 12.71 -26.35 -6.49
N LEU A 283 13.83 -25.64 -6.55
CA LEU A 283 14.42 -25.17 -7.81
C LEU A 283 14.84 -26.34 -8.70
N GLN A 284 15.45 -27.39 -8.13
CA GLN A 284 15.84 -28.58 -8.86
C GLN A 284 14.64 -29.33 -9.48
N ARG A 285 13.51 -29.41 -8.76
CA ARG A 285 12.27 -30.00 -9.28
C ARG A 285 11.63 -29.19 -10.40
N GLN A 286 11.66 -27.85 -10.32
CA GLN A 286 11.15 -26.98 -11.39
C GLN A 286 12.00 -27.11 -12.66
N TYR A 287 13.32 -27.08 -12.52
CA TYR A 287 14.26 -27.29 -13.63
C TYR A 287 14.04 -28.63 -14.34
N LEU A 288 13.82 -29.71 -13.60
CA LEU A 288 13.52 -31.03 -14.18
C LEU A 288 12.16 -31.05 -14.92
N ARG A 289 11.11 -30.40 -14.39
CA ARG A 289 9.81 -30.30 -15.07
C ARG A 289 9.91 -29.54 -16.39
N ASP A 290 10.67 -28.45 -16.42
CA ASP A 290 10.85 -27.65 -17.63
C ASP A 290 11.67 -28.39 -18.69
N LYS A 291 12.65 -29.20 -18.27
CA LYS A 291 13.41 -30.07 -19.17
C LYS A 291 12.50 -31.13 -19.81
N VAL A 292 11.62 -31.77 -19.05
CA VAL A 292 10.62 -32.74 -19.56
C VAL A 292 9.64 -32.07 -20.53
N LYS A 293 9.15 -30.86 -20.21
CA LYS A 293 8.27 -30.11 -21.12
C LYS A 293 8.95 -29.77 -22.45
N LYS A 294 10.23 -29.36 -22.42
CA LYS A 294 11.01 -29.09 -23.64
C LYS A 294 11.21 -30.35 -24.48
N ILE A 295 11.46 -31.50 -23.87
CA ILE A 295 11.59 -32.79 -24.58
C ILE A 295 10.26 -33.18 -25.23
N LYS A 296 9.13 -33.10 -24.49
CA LYS A 296 7.79 -33.38 -25.01
C LYS A 296 7.42 -32.48 -26.19
N LYS A 297 7.78 -31.19 -26.12
CA LYS A 297 7.57 -30.24 -27.23
C LYS A 297 8.39 -30.60 -28.48
N LYS A 298 9.63 -31.09 -28.31
CA LYS A 298 10.46 -31.54 -29.43
C LYS A 298 9.90 -32.80 -30.09
N MET A 299 9.40 -33.76 -29.31
CA MET A 299 8.79 -34.99 -29.86
C MET A 299 7.52 -34.72 -30.67
N ASN A 300 6.71 -33.75 -30.25
CA ASN A 300 5.50 -33.36 -30.98
C ASN A 300 5.78 -32.54 -32.26
N LEU A 301 7.01 -32.04 -32.44
CA LEU A 301 7.44 -31.30 -33.63
C LEU A 301 8.18 -32.20 -34.64
N SER A 302 8.57 -33.41 -34.23
CA SER A 302 9.27 -34.40 -35.03
C SER A 302 8.37 -35.56 -35.50
N MET A 303 7.06 -35.41 -35.36
CA MET A 303 6.01 -36.34 -35.79
C MET A 303 5.11 -35.61 -36.77
#